data_AF-A0A099KBZ9-F1
#
_entry.id   AF-A0A099KBZ9-F1
#
_cell.length_a   1.000
_cell.length_b   1.000
_cell.length_c   1.000
_cell.angle_alpha   90.00
_cell.angle_beta   90.00
_cell.angle_gamma   90.00
#
_symmetry.space_group_name_H-M   'P 1'
#
loop_
_entity.id
_entity.type
_entity.pdbx_description
1 polymer ?
#
loop_
_entity_poly.entity_id
_entity_poly.type
_entity_poly.pdbx_seq_one_letter_code
_entity_poly.pdbx_strand_id
1 'polypeptide(L)' 'MNQAILFNDDHLFLQDQQMWRFTGLIAGDRITIYIKANNNVLTLAMKLNFEELVEDYLEDEEPNSHNEIWL' A
#
# COMPACT_ATOMS: atom_id res chain seq x y z
N MET A 1 -0.94 0.49 17.78
CA MET A 1 -1.63 -0.80 18.01
C MET A 1 -1.00 -1.78 17.02
N ASN A 2 -0.73 -3.05 17.36
CA ASN A 2 0.00 -3.96 16.46
C ASN A 2 -0.93 -4.49 15.35
N GLN A 3 -1.36 -3.61 14.43
CA GLN A 3 -2.11 -4.03 13.25
C GLN A 3 -1.14 -4.74 12.31
N ALA A 4 -1.10 -6.07 12.41
CA ALA A 4 -0.31 -6.87 11.48
C ALA A 4 -0.98 -6.82 10.11
N ILE A 5 -0.42 -6.04 9.20
CA ILE A 5 -0.72 -6.08 7.77
C ILE A 5 0.16 -7.15 7.10
N LEU A 6 -0.41 -7.90 6.16
CA LEU A 6 0.32 -8.81 5.28
C LEU A 6 0.25 -8.29 3.85
N PHE A 7 1.39 -7.97 3.24
CA PHE A 7 1.47 -7.52 1.85
C PHE A 7 1.48 -8.70 0.87
N ASN A 8 0.73 -8.60 -0.23
CA ASN A 8 0.51 -9.70 -1.19
C ASN A 8 1.49 -9.72 -2.37
N ASP A 9 2.45 -8.80 -2.41
CA ASP A 9 3.47 -8.70 -3.48
C ASP A 9 2.93 -8.51 -4.91
N ASP A 10 1.69 -8.04 -5.06
CA ASP A 10 0.98 -7.89 -6.33
C ASP A 10 1.05 -6.46 -6.92
N HIS A 11 2.24 -5.86 -6.83
CA HIS A 11 2.49 -4.48 -7.24
C HIS A 11 2.28 -4.24 -8.74
N LEU A 12 1.47 -3.22 -9.05
CA LEU A 12 1.19 -2.76 -10.40
C LEU A 12 1.39 -1.25 -10.51
N PHE A 13 2.22 -0.80 -11.45
CA PHE A 13 2.33 0.61 -11.75
C PHE A 13 1.21 1.06 -12.71
N LEU A 14 0.39 2.00 -12.26
CA LEU A 14 -0.68 2.63 -13.02
C LEU A 14 -0.14 3.89 -13.72
N GLN A 15 0.28 3.74 -14.99
CA GLN A 15 0.96 4.80 -15.75
C GLN A 15 0.13 6.09 -15.87
N ASP A 16 -1.18 5.97 -16.13
CA ASP A 16 -2.07 7.13 -16.31
C ASP A 16 -2.20 8.00 -15.06
N GLN A 17 -1.98 7.39 -13.88
CA GLN A 17 -2.16 8.03 -12.58
C GLN A 17 -0.82 8.34 -11.90
N GLN A 18 0.29 7.78 -12.41
CA GLN A 18 1.62 7.83 -11.78
C GLN A 18 1.59 7.30 -10.34
N MET A 19 1.01 6.10 -10.17
CA MET A 19 0.85 5.46 -8.86
C MET A 19 1.22 3.98 -8.91
N TRP A 20 1.73 3.46 -7.80
CA TRP A 20 1.76 2.03 -7.53
C TRP A 20 0.46 1.60 -6.85
N ARG A 21 -0.09 0.48 -7.30
CA ARG A 21 -1.21 -0.21 -6.66
C ARG A 21 -0.77 -1.60 -6.23
N PHE A 22 -1.06 -1.97 -4.99
CA PHE A 22 -0.86 -3.32 -4.47
C PHE A 22 -1.93 -3.62 -3.40
N THR A 23 -2.00 -4.86 -2.95
CA THR A 23 -2.96 -5.27 -1.95
C THR A 23 -2.29 -5.83 -0.70
N GLY A 24 -2.99 -5.72 0.41
CA GLY A 24 -2.62 -6.32 1.67
C GLY A 24 -3.82 -6.90 2.40
N LEU A 25 -3.56 -7.62 3.48
CA LEU A 25 -4.59 -8.16 4.37
C LEU A 25 -4.44 -7.56 5.77
N ILE A 26 -5.53 -6.99 6.29
CA ILE A 26 -5.64 -6.56 7.69
C ILE A 26 -6.74 -7.40 8.32
N ALA A 27 -6.42 -8.16 9.37
CA ALA A 27 -7.36 -9.06 10.04
C ALA A 27 -8.13 -10.04 9.11
N GLY A 28 -7.54 -10.37 7.94
CA GLY A 28 -8.15 -11.24 6.93
C GLY A 28 -8.94 -10.50 5.84
N ASP A 29 -9.18 -9.20 6.00
CA ASP A 29 -9.84 -8.37 4.99
C ASP A 29 -8.83 -7.81 4.00
N ARG A 30 -9.15 -7.91 2.71
CA ARG A 30 -8.30 -7.38 1.64
C ARG A 30 -8.47 -5.87 1.53
N ILE A 31 -7.35 -5.16 1.59
CA ILE A 31 -7.24 -3.74 1.31
C ILE A 31 -6.46 -3.48 0.03
N THR A 32 -6.76 -2.37 -0.65
CA THR A 32 -6.03 -1.91 -1.84
C THR A 32 -5.29 -0.63 -1.50
N ILE A 33 -3.98 -0.62 -1.70
CA ILE A 33 -3.12 0.53 -1.42
C ILE A 33 -2.73 1.18 -2.74
N TYR A 34 -2.78 2.51 -2.77
CA TYR A 34 -2.32 3.35 -3.85
C TYR A 34 -1.26 4.32 -3.33
N ILE A 35 -0.08 4.34 -3.94
CA ILE A 35 1.03 5.24 -3.57
C ILE A 35 1.49 6.01 -4.80
N LYS A 36 1.45 7.34 -4.75
CA LYS A 36 2.03 8.18 -5.83
C LYS A 36 3.52 7.95 -5.97
N ALA A 37 3.97 7.69 -7.19
CA ALA A 37 5.39 7.56 -7.50
C ALA A 37 5.67 7.91 -8.96
N ASN A 38 6.82 8.54 -9.18
CA ASN A 38 7.25 8.97 -10.52
C ASN A 38 8.09 7.91 -11.26
N ASN A 39 8.30 6.73 -10.66
CA ASN A 39 9.14 5.67 -11.21
C ASN A 39 8.34 4.37 -11.34
N ASN A 40 8.39 3.76 -12.52
CA ASN A 40 7.72 2.50 -12.86
C ASN A 40 8.60 1.25 -12.63
N VAL A 41 9.81 1.41 -12.11
CA VAL A 41 10.70 0.32 -11.70
C VAL A 41 10.57 0.11 -10.20
N LEU A 42 10.05 -1.05 -9.80
CA LEU A 42 9.98 -1.43 -8.39
C LEU A 42 11.31 -2.01 -7.93
N THR A 43 11.98 -1.31 -7.01
CA THR A 43 13.18 -1.82 -6.33
C THR A 43 12.79 -2.37 -4.95
N LEU A 44 13.64 -3.24 -4.38
CA LEU A 44 13.43 -3.74 -3.01
C LEU A 44 13.34 -2.59 -2.00
N ALA A 45 14.20 -1.57 -2.12
CA ALA A 45 14.16 -0.40 -1.25
C ALA A 45 12.83 0.36 -1.36
N MET A 46 12.32 0.54 -2.59
CA MET A 46 11.01 1.18 -2.78
C MET A 46 9.88 0.35 -2.17
N LYS A 47 9.92 -0.97 -2.33
CA LYS A 47 8.93 -1.86 -1.72
C LYS A 47 8.92 -1.73 -0.19
N LEU A 48 10.08 -1.81 0.46
CA LEU A 48 10.18 -1.65 1.91
C LEU A 48 9.69 -0.26 2.37
N ASN A 49 10.01 0.80 1.63
CA ASN A 49 9.51 2.14 1.93
C ASN A 49 7.97 2.24 1.78
N PHE A 50 7.37 1.51 0.82
CA PHE A 50 5.91 1.47 0.67
C PHE A 50 5.26 0.73 1.84
N GLU A 51 5.86 -0.36 2.30
CA GLU A 51 5.38 -1.12 3.45
C GLU A 51 5.43 -0.27 4.72
N GLU A 52 6.56 0.40 4.99
CA GLU A 52 6.73 1.34 6.11
C GLU A 52 5.71 2.49 6.05
N LEU A 53 5.52 3.11 4.88
CA LEU A 53 4.56 4.20 4.73
C LEU A 53 3.11 3.76 5.02
N VAL A 54 2.75 2.53 4.65
CA VAL A 54 1.41 1.98 4.94
C VAL A 54 1.27 1.65 6.42
N GLU A 55 2.31 1.09 7.05
CA GLU A 55 2.32 0.82 8.49
C GLU A 55 2.18 2.11 9.30
N ASP A 56 2.96 3.15 8.96
CA ASP A 56 2.89 4.48 9.56
C ASP A 56 1.47 5.07 9.44
N TYR A 57 0.85 4.99 8.27
CA TYR A 57 -0.54 5.44 8.07
C TYR A 57 -1.52 4.71 9.00
N LEU A 58 -1.37 3.39 9.14
CA LEU A 58 -2.26 2.55 9.95
C LEU A 58 -2.07 2.72 11.46
N GLU A 59 -1.07 3.48 11.91
CA GLU A 59 -0.93 3.85 13.32
C GLU A 59 -2.02 4.84 13.77
N ASP A 60 -2.39 5.76 12.88
CA ASP A 60 -3.30 6.88 13.17
C ASP A 60 -4.63 6.80 12.42
N GLU A 61 -4.65 6.15 11.25
CA GLU A 61 -5.79 6.14 10.33
C GLU A 61 -6.23 4.71 9.96
N GLU A 62 -7.43 4.59 9.41
CA GLU A 62 -7.97 3.33 8.88
C GLU A 62 -8.16 3.41 7.36
N PRO A 63 -8.25 2.27 6.64
CA PRO A 63 -8.70 2.26 5.26
C PRO A 63 -10.07 2.93 5.13
N ASN A 64 -10.34 3.54 3.97
CA ASN A 64 -11.63 4.16 3.72
C ASN A 64 -12.76 3.10 3.64
N SER A 65 -14.00 3.54 3.46
CA SER A 65 -15.19 2.66 3.36
C SER A 65 -15.17 1.64 2.20
N HIS A 66 -14.21 1.73 1.28
CA HIS A 66 -14.01 0.81 0.16
C HIS A 66 -12.80 -0.11 0.38
N ASN A 67 -12.24 -0.15 1.60
CA ASN A 67 -11.02 -0.86 1.95
C ASN A 67 -9.81 -0.37 1.14
N GLU A 68 -9.71 0.94 0.92
CA GLU A 68 -8.61 1.54 0.17
C GLU A 68 -7.80 2.51 1.02
N ILE A 69 -6.50 2.54 0.77
CA ILE A 69 -5.55 3.53 1.31
C ILE A 69 -4.97 4.31 0.12
N TRP A 70 -4.95 5.64 0.22
CA TRP A 70 -4.47 6.53 -0.83
C TRP A 70 -3.37 7.44 -0.28
N LEU A 71 -2.13 7.25 -0.74
CA LEU A 71 -0.90 7.91 -0.29
C LEU A 71 -0.20 8.67 -1.43
#